data_AF-A0A6V8CRJ4-F1
#
_entry.id   AF-A0A6V8CRJ4-F1
#
_cell.length_a   1.000
_cell.length_b   1.000
_cell.length_c   1.000
_cell.angle_alpha   90.00
_cell.angle_beta   90.00
_cell.angle_gamma   90.00
#
_symmetry.space_group_name_H-M   'P 1'
#
loop_
_entity.id
_entity.type
_entity.pdbx_description
1 polymer ?
#
loop_
_entity_poly.entity_id
_entity_poly.type
_entity_poly.pdbx_seq_one_letter_code
_entity_poly.pdbx_strand_id
1 'polypeptide(L)'
;MRVTSLLILALVAIHPWTLCVQPISTSDSLNEAGYAHSSSDLSTIAVPEGFHHTTWANYSDVAVLINNRSMDSVLIGEAFAAARGIPEERIFRLINESTPTGETINAGQFDEFFADPVREMILNRSLGGEINYIVTTKGIPLRVNGGTNARASFDSELALIDSAQYSPAIHANYWTEHAYGPWSDTDGDDYSSYSETPVPIFNRIDQGFYIVTRLTGYDVSTALGLIDLANESYGSRGTTVLDLATNRNSSGYQFWNDALYRADEMVNGTLGFPTQFNQNSTYLTNVDDVIQYAAWGSNHGSWEDK
;
A
#
# COMPACT_ATOMS: atom_id res chain seq x y z
N MET A 1 -8.07 -62.70 21.13
CA MET A 1 -7.21 -62.58 22.34
C MET A 1 -6.31 -61.38 22.11
N ARG A 2 -6.45 -60.33 22.94
CA ARG A 2 -5.54 -59.20 23.29
C ARG A 2 -4.64 -58.58 22.18
N VAL A 3 -4.88 -57.34 21.72
CA VAL A 3 -4.32 -56.02 22.19
C VAL A 3 -2.79 -56.10 22.37
N THR A 4 -1.96 -55.34 21.63
CA THR A 4 -1.33 -54.01 21.96
C THR A 4 -0.18 -53.81 20.93
N SER A 5 0.45 -52.67 20.63
CA SER A 5 0.33 -51.23 20.91
C SER A 5 1.40 -50.52 20.05
N LEU A 6 1.17 -49.23 19.77
CA LEU A 6 2.13 -48.25 19.22
C LEU A 6 3.49 -48.24 19.95
N LEU A 7 4.55 -47.85 19.23
CA LEU A 7 5.59 -46.99 19.79
C LEU A 7 6.09 -45.97 18.75
N ILE A 8 5.93 -44.69 19.10
CA ILE A 8 6.52 -43.51 18.45
C ILE A 8 7.91 -43.32 19.07
N LEU A 9 8.93 -43.03 18.26
CA LEU A 9 10.20 -42.52 18.76
C LEU A 9 10.65 -41.33 17.88
N ALA A 10 10.63 -40.14 18.47
CA ALA A 10 11.26 -38.94 17.94
C ALA A 10 12.74 -38.92 18.33
N LEU A 11 13.61 -38.49 17.40
CA LEU A 11 15.03 -38.28 17.65
C LEU A 11 15.43 -36.90 17.12
N VAL A 12 15.61 -35.98 18.06
CA VAL A 12 16.25 -34.67 17.87
C VAL A 12 17.76 -34.90 17.90
N ALA A 13 18.44 -34.56 16.80
CA ALA A 13 19.89 -34.52 16.75
C ALA A 13 20.37 -33.10 17.09
N ILE A 14 20.88 -32.93 18.31
CA ILE A 14 21.70 -31.79 18.72
C ILE A 14 23.15 -32.24 18.55
N HIS A 15 23.96 -31.50 17.79
CA HIS A 15 25.41 -31.73 17.76
C HIS A 15 26.19 -30.64 18.49
N PRO A 16 27.21 -31.03 19.29
CA PRO A 16 27.87 -30.18 20.26
C PRO A 16 29.24 -29.71 19.77
N TRP A 17 29.61 -28.47 20.09
CA TRP A 17 31.02 -28.09 20.17
C TRP A 17 31.27 -27.50 21.56
N THR A 18 31.79 -28.35 22.43
CA THR A 18 32.51 -27.98 23.64
C THR A 18 33.88 -27.43 23.27
N LEU A 19 34.35 -26.40 23.96
CA LEU A 19 35.70 -26.36 24.53
C LEU A 19 35.75 -25.36 25.69
N CYS A 20 36.17 -25.89 26.84
CA CYS A 20 36.36 -25.23 28.12
C CYS A 20 37.49 -24.19 28.09
N VAL A 21 37.36 -23.12 28.89
CA VAL A 21 38.40 -22.66 29.83
C VAL A 21 37.74 -22.15 31.13
N GLN A 22 38.33 -22.53 32.27
CA GLN A 22 37.91 -22.30 33.66
C GLN A 22 38.21 -20.85 34.16
N PRO A 23 37.65 -20.41 35.31
CA PRO A 23 37.69 -19.02 35.75
C PRO A 23 38.98 -18.69 36.52
N ILE A 24 39.46 -17.46 36.41
CA ILE A 24 40.42 -16.86 37.35
C ILE A 24 39.71 -15.74 38.10
N SER A 25 39.61 -15.91 39.42
CA SER A 25 39.30 -14.83 40.34
C SER A 25 40.59 -14.05 40.65
N THR A 26 40.51 -12.73 40.63
CA THR A 26 41.25 -11.86 41.55
C THR A 26 40.53 -10.51 41.58
N SER A 27 40.07 -10.15 42.77
CA SER A 27 39.73 -8.79 43.15
C SER A 27 40.99 -7.94 43.16
N ASP A 28 40.97 -6.73 42.60
CA ASP A 28 41.48 -5.55 43.29
C ASP A 28 41.14 -4.22 42.59
N SER A 29 40.62 -3.32 43.43
CA SER A 29 40.70 -1.85 43.46
C SER A 29 40.47 -0.97 42.21
N LEU A 30 39.55 -0.02 42.42
CA LEU A 30 39.28 1.18 41.63
C LEU A 30 40.49 2.12 41.53
N ASN A 31 40.78 2.66 40.33
CA ASN A 31 40.93 4.10 40.09
C ASN A 31 41.20 4.48 38.61
N GLU A 32 40.52 5.56 38.21
CA GLU A 32 40.84 6.59 37.21
C GLU A 32 40.96 6.25 35.70
N ALA A 33 39.85 6.58 35.01
CA ALA A 33 39.75 7.52 33.88
C ALA A 33 40.83 7.49 32.77
N GLY A 34 40.48 6.78 31.69
CA GLY A 34 40.97 7.07 30.33
C GLY A 34 39.80 7.08 29.36
N TYR A 35 39.42 8.26 28.86
CA TYR A 35 38.40 8.43 27.82
C TYR A 35 38.86 7.74 26.52
N ALA A 36 38.27 6.59 26.22
CA ALA A 36 38.26 6.01 24.89
C ALA A 36 36.79 5.90 24.45
N HIS A 37 36.33 6.83 23.63
CA HIS A 37 35.04 6.71 22.95
C HIS A 37 35.14 5.61 21.89
N SER A 38 34.88 4.38 22.32
CA SER A 38 34.45 3.28 21.45
C SER A 38 32.98 3.02 21.75
N SER A 39 32.08 3.91 21.29
CA SER A 39 30.65 3.62 21.32
C SER A 39 30.24 2.90 20.04
N SER A 40 30.57 1.60 19.97
CA SER A 40 29.80 0.66 19.16
C SER A 40 28.83 -0.07 20.11
N ASP A 41 27.95 0.70 20.75
CA ASP A 41 26.92 0.12 21.58
C ASP A 41 25.74 -0.26 20.68
N LEU A 42 25.76 -1.53 20.23
CA LEU A 42 24.66 -2.17 19.51
C LEU A 42 23.36 -2.21 20.35
N SER A 43 23.39 -1.78 21.63
CA SER A 43 22.22 -1.69 22.51
C SER A 43 21.18 -0.63 22.10
N THR A 44 21.52 0.27 21.16
CA THR A 44 20.60 1.31 20.66
C THR A 44 19.93 0.97 19.33
N ILE A 45 20.29 -0.16 18.70
CA ILE A 45 19.68 -0.57 17.44
C ILE A 45 18.50 -1.51 17.74
N ALA A 46 17.27 -1.01 17.54
CA ALA A 46 16.05 -1.78 17.79
C ALA A 46 15.93 -3.04 16.91
N VAL A 47 16.52 -3.01 15.70
CA VAL A 47 16.61 -4.16 14.78
C VAL A 47 18.05 -4.23 14.25
N PRO A 48 18.92 -5.11 14.80
CA PRO A 48 20.36 -5.12 14.51
C PRO A 48 20.75 -5.19 13.03
N GLU A 49 19.95 -5.89 12.22
CA GLU A 49 20.14 -6.04 10.77
C GLU A 49 19.41 -4.95 9.95
N GLY A 50 18.83 -3.95 10.62
CA GLY A 50 17.97 -2.95 10.00
C GLY A 50 16.58 -3.47 9.63
N PHE A 51 15.72 -2.58 9.13
CA PHE A 51 14.43 -2.95 8.56
C PHE A 51 14.59 -3.22 7.07
N HIS A 52 14.24 -4.43 6.63
CA HIS A 52 14.13 -4.75 5.21
C HIS A 52 12.69 -5.13 4.88
N HIS A 53 12.19 -4.72 3.71
CA HIS A 53 10.82 -4.99 3.29
C HIS A 53 10.49 -6.50 3.33
N THR A 54 11.45 -7.36 2.96
CA THR A 54 11.31 -8.83 2.96
C THR A 54 11.11 -9.43 4.36
N THR A 55 11.44 -8.68 5.41
CA THR A 55 11.30 -9.12 6.81
C THR A 55 10.03 -8.57 7.48
N TRP A 56 9.41 -7.53 6.90
CA TRP A 56 8.36 -6.77 7.57
C TRP A 56 7.06 -6.60 6.76
N ALA A 57 7.12 -6.77 5.45
CA ALA A 57 5.97 -6.71 4.56
C ALA A 57 5.79 -8.06 3.86
N ASN A 58 4.55 -8.54 3.83
CA ASN A 58 4.18 -9.73 3.09
C ASN A 58 3.40 -9.32 1.83
N TYR A 59 3.91 -9.69 0.66
CA TYR A 59 3.25 -9.45 -0.63
C TYR A 59 2.58 -10.71 -1.19
N SER A 60 2.41 -11.76 -0.38
CA SER A 60 1.77 -13.02 -0.74
C SER A 60 0.24 -12.93 -0.92
N ASP A 61 -0.34 -11.74 -1.02
CA ASP A 61 -1.75 -11.49 -1.38
C ASP A 61 -1.89 -10.37 -2.43
N VAL A 62 -0.77 -10.06 -3.12
CA VAL A 62 -0.68 -8.98 -4.10
C VAL A 62 -0.49 -9.55 -5.50
N ALA A 63 -1.26 -9.04 -6.45
CA ALA A 63 -1.05 -9.25 -7.89
C ALA A 63 -0.59 -7.96 -8.57
N VAL A 64 0.21 -8.08 -9.62
CA VAL A 64 0.69 -6.93 -10.43
C VAL A 64 0.13 -7.05 -11.84
N LEU A 65 -0.61 -6.04 -12.29
CA LEU A 65 -1.18 -5.99 -13.63
C LEU A 65 -0.25 -5.25 -14.59
N ILE A 66 0.18 -5.93 -15.65
CA ILE A 66 1.08 -5.41 -16.68
C ILE A 66 0.39 -5.44 -18.03
N ASN A 67 0.27 -4.28 -18.67
CA ASN A 67 -0.14 -4.19 -20.06
C ASN A 67 1.08 -4.33 -20.97
N ASN A 68 1.23 -5.48 -21.64
CA ASN A 68 2.41 -5.78 -22.46
C ASN A 68 2.52 -4.89 -23.71
N ARG A 69 1.46 -4.15 -24.06
CA ARG A 69 1.48 -3.16 -25.14
C ARG A 69 2.05 -1.81 -24.72
N SER A 70 2.21 -1.56 -23.42
CA SER A 70 2.80 -0.34 -22.90
C SER A 70 4.18 -0.63 -22.29
N MET A 71 5.23 -0.09 -22.91
CA MET A 71 6.60 -0.20 -22.38
C MET A 71 6.71 0.39 -20.98
N ASP A 72 5.99 1.48 -20.69
CA ASP A 72 5.94 2.09 -19.36
C ASP A 72 5.40 1.09 -18.32
N SER A 73 4.30 0.39 -18.66
CA SER A 73 3.66 -0.57 -17.75
C SER A 73 4.55 -1.77 -17.49
N VAL A 74 5.23 -2.26 -18.54
CA VAL A 74 6.22 -3.34 -18.45
C VAL A 74 7.37 -2.92 -17.53
N LEU A 75 8.05 -1.81 -17.82
CA LEU A 75 9.23 -1.38 -17.05
C LEU A 75 8.91 -1.18 -15.57
N ILE A 76 7.81 -0.49 -15.25
CA ILE A 76 7.42 -0.20 -13.86
C ILE A 76 6.93 -1.47 -13.16
N GLY A 77 6.09 -2.26 -13.83
CA GLY A 77 5.50 -3.47 -13.25
C GLY A 77 6.55 -4.54 -12.92
N GLU A 78 7.51 -4.74 -13.83
CA GLU A 78 8.63 -5.66 -13.62
C GLU A 78 9.54 -5.20 -12.48
N ALA A 79 9.88 -3.90 -12.47
CA ALA A 79 10.70 -3.33 -11.41
C ALA A 79 10.03 -3.48 -10.04
N PHE A 80 8.73 -3.21 -9.94
CA PHE A 80 7.98 -3.41 -8.70
C PHE A 80 7.92 -4.88 -8.29
N ALA A 81 7.62 -5.78 -9.25
CA ALA A 81 7.55 -7.21 -8.99
C ALA A 81 8.88 -7.76 -8.46
N ALA A 82 9.99 -7.39 -9.11
CA ALA A 82 11.33 -7.77 -8.67
C ALA A 82 11.69 -7.16 -7.31
N ALA A 83 11.41 -5.87 -7.10
CA ALA A 83 11.76 -5.17 -5.87
C ALA A 83 10.93 -5.59 -4.65
N ARG A 84 9.80 -6.28 -4.84
CA ARG A 84 8.94 -6.78 -3.76
C ARG A 84 8.86 -8.31 -3.69
N GLY A 85 9.58 -9.02 -4.56
CA GLY A 85 9.57 -10.48 -4.61
C GLY A 85 8.19 -11.05 -4.95
N ILE A 86 7.45 -10.41 -5.86
CA ILE A 86 6.13 -10.88 -6.27
C ILE A 86 6.28 -12.22 -7.02
N PRO A 87 5.56 -13.28 -6.61
CA PRO A 87 5.59 -14.57 -7.30
C PRO A 87 5.11 -14.46 -8.75
N GLU A 88 5.73 -15.21 -9.67
CA GLU A 88 5.40 -15.15 -11.11
C GLU A 88 3.92 -15.46 -11.39
N GLU A 89 3.33 -16.38 -10.63
CA GLU A 89 1.91 -16.70 -10.76
C GLU A 89 0.99 -15.50 -10.43
N ARG A 90 1.51 -14.44 -9.82
CA ARG A 90 0.76 -13.21 -9.47
C ARG A 90 1.12 -12.02 -10.33
N ILE A 91 1.99 -12.22 -11.32
CA ILE A 91 2.26 -11.24 -12.37
C ILE A 91 1.27 -11.48 -13.51
N PHE A 92 0.29 -10.59 -13.63
CA PHE A 92 -0.81 -10.66 -14.58
C PHE A 92 -0.43 -9.88 -15.83
N ARG A 93 0.05 -10.59 -16.84
CA ARG A 93 0.51 -10.00 -18.11
C ARG A 93 -0.59 -10.06 -19.16
N LEU A 94 -1.09 -8.90 -19.57
CA LEU A 94 -2.02 -8.76 -20.68
C LEU A 94 -1.24 -8.76 -21.99
N ILE A 95 -1.25 -9.90 -22.68
CA ILE A 95 -0.43 -10.14 -23.88
C ILE A 95 -1.14 -9.90 -25.21
N ASN A 96 -2.44 -9.60 -25.18
CA ASN A 96 -3.22 -9.36 -26.39
C ASN A 96 -2.68 -8.13 -27.14
N GLU A 97 -2.42 -8.26 -28.44
CA GLU A 97 -1.82 -7.19 -29.24
C GLU A 97 -2.73 -5.96 -29.40
N SER A 98 -4.04 -6.17 -29.21
CA SER A 98 -5.07 -5.13 -29.28
C SER A 98 -5.36 -4.47 -27.94
N THR A 99 -4.70 -4.87 -26.84
CA THR A 99 -4.89 -4.24 -25.53
C THR A 99 -4.60 -2.73 -25.63
N PRO A 100 -5.59 -1.86 -25.32
CA PRO A 100 -5.43 -0.42 -25.44
C PRO A 100 -4.34 0.14 -24.52
N THR A 101 -3.69 1.22 -24.94
CA THR A 101 -2.68 1.96 -24.16
C THR A 101 -3.10 3.41 -23.84
N GLY A 102 -4.26 3.84 -24.35
CA GLY A 102 -4.79 5.18 -24.11
C GLY A 102 -5.30 5.35 -22.67
N GLU A 103 -5.29 6.59 -22.17
CA GLU A 103 -5.76 6.88 -20.80
C GLU A 103 -7.25 6.65 -20.62
N THR A 104 -8.05 6.75 -21.69
CA THR A 104 -9.50 6.56 -21.69
C THR A 104 -9.85 5.41 -22.61
N ILE A 105 -10.60 4.45 -22.09
CA ILE A 105 -11.18 3.33 -22.84
C ILE A 105 -12.71 3.32 -22.67
N ASN A 106 -13.43 2.63 -23.54
CA ASN A 106 -14.86 2.38 -23.35
C ASN A 106 -15.11 1.11 -22.51
N ALA A 107 -16.36 0.90 -22.08
CA ALA A 107 -16.76 -0.25 -21.27
C ALA A 107 -16.40 -1.61 -21.91
N GLY A 108 -16.70 -1.79 -23.20
CA GLY A 108 -16.38 -3.05 -23.90
C GLY A 108 -14.88 -3.32 -23.98
N GLN A 109 -14.07 -2.27 -24.17
CA GLN A 109 -12.61 -2.40 -24.12
C GLN A 109 -12.09 -2.76 -22.73
N PHE A 110 -12.72 -2.26 -21.67
CA PHE A 110 -12.38 -2.63 -20.30
C PHE A 110 -12.66 -4.12 -20.06
N ASP A 111 -13.84 -4.59 -20.45
CA ASP A 111 -14.23 -5.99 -20.27
C ASP A 111 -13.31 -6.92 -21.07
N GLU A 112 -13.21 -6.69 -22.39
CA GLU A 112 -12.52 -7.59 -23.33
C GLU A 112 -11.00 -7.66 -23.09
N PHE A 113 -10.35 -6.52 -22.83
CA PHE A 113 -8.88 -6.45 -22.81
C PHE A 113 -8.27 -6.43 -21.41
N PHE A 114 -9.08 -6.25 -20.36
CA PHE A 114 -8.58 -6.13 -18.99
C PHE A 114 -9.35 -7.03 -18.01
N ALA A 115 -10.64 -6.79 -17.79
CA ALA A 115 -11.39 -7.47 -16.74
C ALA A 115 -11.49 -8.99 -16.99
N ASP A 116 -11.86 -9.40 -18.20
CA ASP A 116 -12.00 -10.82 -18.53
C ASP A 116 -10.66 -11.56 -18.52
N PRO A 117 -9.57 -11.06 -19.15
CA PRO A 117 -8.26 -11.67 -19.03
C PRO A 117 -7.75 -11.78 -17.58
N VAL A 118 -8.04 -10.79 -16.73
CA VAL A 118 -7.67 -10.85 -15.30
C VAL A 118 -8.47 -11.94 -14.58
N ARG A 119 -9.79 -12.03 -14.80
CA ARG A 119 -10.63 -13.12 -14.26
C ARG A 119 -10.11 -14.48 -14.70
N GLU A 120 -9.78 -14.65 -15.98
CA GLU A 120 -9.21 -15.88 -16.52
C GLU A 120 -7.89 -16.26 -15.84
N MET A 121 -6.99 -15.29 -15.63
CA MET A 121 -5.72 -15.54 -14.92
C MET A 121 -5.96 -15.96 -13.46
N ILE A 122 -6.88 -15.30 -12.75
CA ILE A 122 -7.23 -15.66 -11.36
C ILE A 122 -7.77 -17.10 -11.30
N LEU A 123 -8.70 -17.44 -12.20
CA LEU A 123 -9.30 -18.78 -12.26
C LEU A 123 -8.27 -19.85 -12.62
N ASN A 124 -7.52 -19.65 -13.71
CA ASN A 124 -6.56 -20.64 -14.22
C ASN A 124 -5.39 -20.90 -13.26
N ARG A 125 -5.06 -19.91 -12.42
CA ARG A 125 -3.98 -20.00 -11.43
C ARG A 125 -4.50 -20.35 -10.02
N SER A 126 -5.80 -20.61 -9.88
CA SER A 126 -6.45 -20.92 -8.60
C SER A 126 -6.19 -19.87 -7.51
N LEU A 127 -6.22 -18.59 -7.88
CA LEU A 127 -5.98 -17.44 -6.99
C LEU A 127 -7.27 -16.82 -6.43
N GLY A 128 -8.41 -17.50 -6.59
CA GLY A 128 -9.69 -17.05 -6.07
C GLY A 128 -9.66 -16.98 -4.54
N GLY A 129 -9.71 -15.76 -4.00
CA GLY A 129 -9.61 -15.50 -2.56
C GLY A 129 -8.19 -15.38 -2.01
N GLU A 130 -7.16 -15.61 -2.82
CA GLU A 130 -5.74 -15.50 -2.43
C GLU A 130 -5.15 -14.10 -2.67
N ILE A 131 -5.89 -13.25 -3.40
CA ILE A 131 -5.48 -11.90 -3.77
C ILE A 131 -6.40 -10.89 -3.08
N ASN A 132 -5.80 -9.99 -2.31
CA ASN A 132 -6.47 -8.85 -1.69
C ASN A 132 -6.17 -7.55 -2.45
N TYR A 133 -4.97 -7.45 -3.02
CA TYR A 133 -4.46 -6.22 -3.63
C TYR A 133 -4.08 -6.43 -5.09
N ILE A 134 -4.42 -5.46 -5.93
CA ILE A 134 -3.96 -5.42 -7.32
C ILE A 134 -3.19 -4.12 -7.55
N VAL A 135 -1.96 -4.24 -8.05
CA VAL A 135 -1.12 -3.10 -8.41
C VAL A 135 -1.25 -2.83 -9.90
N THR A 136 -1.67 -1.62 -10.27
CA THR A 136 -1.62 -1.11 -11.65
C THR A 136 -0.48 -0.11 -11.80
N THR A 137 -0.09 0.19 -13.04
CA THR A 137 1.05 1.08 -13.33
C THR A 137 0.71 2.13 -14.39
N LYS A 138 1.59 3.13 -14.57
CA LYS A 138 1.54 3.99 -15.77
C LYS A 138 1.55 3.09 -17.02
N GLY A 139 0.64 3.34 -17.95
CA GLY A 139 0.43 2.49 -19.13
C GLY A 139 -0.77 1.54 -19.05
N ILE A 140 -1.35 1.39 -17.85
CA ILE A 140 -2.75 0.96 -17.67
C ILE A 140 -3.65 2.20 -17.82
N PRO A 141 -4.81 2.12 -18.51
CA PRO A 141 -5.75 3.24 -18.65
C PRO A 141 -6.11 3.89 -17.31
N LEU A 142 -6.42 5.19 -17.31
CA LEU A 142 -6.82 5.92 -16.11
C LEU A 142 -8.33 5.85 -15.87
N ARG A 143 -9.12 5.80 -16.95
CA ARG A 143 -10.58 5.94 -16.88
C ARG A 143 -11.31 5.05 -17.87
N VAL A 144 -12.47 4.57 -17.44
CA VAL A 144 -13.45 3.87 -18.27
C VAL A 144 -14.61 4.84 -18.54
N ASN A 145 -14.93 5.03 -19.82
CA ASN A 145 -16.03 5.86 -20.26
C ASN A 145 -17.22 4.98 -20.66
N GLY A 146 -18.12 4.73 -19.72
CA GLY A 146 -19.38 4.01 -19.92
C GLY A 146 -20.57 4.91 -20.29
N GLY A 147 -20.43 6.24 -20.26
CA GLY A 147 -21.51 7.17 -20.57
C GLY A 147 -21.41 8.50 -19.83
N THR A 148 -22.52 9.21 -19.61
CA THR A 148 -22.54 10.47 -18.84
C THR A 148 -22.38 10.22 -17.35
N ASN A 149 -23.12 9.26 -16.80
CA ASN A 149 -23.17 8.95 -15.36
C ASN A 149 -22.37 7.69 -14.99
N ALA A 150 -21.74 7.04 -15.97
CA ALA A 150 -20.94 5.82 -15.80
C ALA A 150 -19.48 6.08 -16.22
N ARG A 151 -18.90 7.19 -15.74
CA ARG A 151 -17.47 7.49 -15.92
C ARG A 151 -16.77 7.19 -14.62
N ALA A 152 -15.89 6.20 -14.64
CA ALA A 152 -15.19 5.73 -13.47
C ALA A 152 -13.68 5.71 -13.71
N SER A 153 -12.91 5.68 -12.63
CA SER A 153 -11.49 5.34 -12.77
C SER A 153 -11.38 3.87 -13.20
N PHE A 154 -10.35 3.56 -13.97
CA PHE A 154 -10.07 2.16 -14.33
C PHE A 154 -9.87 1.31 -13.07
N ASP A 155 -9.19 1.88 -12.07
CA ASP A 155 -8.85 1.17 -10.84
C ASP A 155 -10.10 0.86 -10.00
N SER A 156 -11.11 1.75 -9.97
CA SER A 156 -12.37 1.46 -9.27
C SER A 156 -13.18 0.37 -9.97
N GLU A 157 -13.24 0.36 -11.29
CA GLU A 157 -13.92 -0.71 -12.04
C GLU A 157 -13.21 -2.07 -11.84
N LEU A 158 -11.86 -2.06 -11.87
CA LEU A 158 -11.05 -3.25 -11.63
C LEU A 158 -11.23 -3.80 -10.20
N ALA A 159 -11.42 -2.92 -9.22
CA ALA A 159 -11.63 -3.32 -7.82
C ALA A 159 -12.84 -4.23 -7.63
N LEU A 160 -13.86 -4.11 -8.49
CA LEU A 160 -15.14 -4.80 -8.32
C LEU A 160 -15.22 -6.12 -9.09
N ILE A 161 -14.21 -6.48 -9.89
CA ILE A 161 -14.24 -7.72 -10.65
C ILE A 161 -14.32 -8.94 -9.72
N ASP A 162 -14.98 -10.00 -10.19
CA ASP A 162 -15.11 -11.26 -9.46
C ASP A 162 -15.78 -11.09 -8.07
N SER A 163 -16.49 -9.97 -7.87
CA SER A 163 -17.29 -9.73 -6.67
C SER A 163 -18.72 -10.21 -6.87
N ALA A 164 -19.22 -11.06 -5.97
CA ALA A 164 -20.64 -11.43 -5.98
C ALA A 164 -21.56 -10.22 -5.65
N GLN A 165 -21.07 -9.28 -4.85
CA GLN A 165 -21.84 -8.14 -4.37
C GLN A 165 -21.75 -6.93 -5.31
N TYR A 166 -20.54 -6.59 -5.77
CA TYR A 166 -20.27 -5.32 -6.45
C TYR A 166 -20.07 -5.43 -7.96
N SER A 167 -19.96 -6.64 -8.54
CA SER A 167 -19.86 -6.76 -10.01
C SER A 167 -21.01 -6.07 -10.77
N PRO A 168 -22.27 -6.02 -10.27
CA PRO A 168 -23.34 -5.25 -10.92
C PRO A 168 -23.11 -3.73 -10.97
N ALA A 169 -22.19 -3.19 -10.17
CA ALA A 169 -21.83 -1.78 -10.18
C ALA A 169 -20.76 -1.44 -11.25
N ILE A 170 -20.16 -2.45 -11.89
CA ILE A 170 -19.23 -2.23 -13.00
C ILE A 170 -19.99 -1.60 -14.18
N HIS A 171 -19.47 -0.50 -14.73
CA HIS A 171 -20.11 0.35 -15.74
C HIS A 171 -21.48 0.93 -15.35
N ALA A 172 -21.88 0.83 -14.08
CA ALA A 172 -23.16 1.34 -13.61
C ALA A 172 -23.14 2.87 -13.52
N ASN A 173 -24.34 3.46 -13.49
CA ASN A 173 -24.46 4.89 -13.23
C ASN A 173 -24.25 5.18 -11.74
N TYR A 174 -23.66 6.35 -11.45
CA TYR A 174 -23.41 6.85 -10.09
C TYR A 174 -22.35 6.02 -9.34
N TRP A 175 -22.47 5.91 -8.03
CA TRP A 175 -21.51 5.24 -7.15
C TRP A 175 -22.15 4.03 -6.47
N THR A 176 -21.30 3.19 -5.88
CA THR A 176 -21.68 2.14 -4.94
C THR A 176 -20.94 2.38 -3.64
N GLU A 177 -21.53 1.94 -2.52
CA GLU A 177 -21.00 2.17 -1.18
C GLU A 177 -20.43 0.87 -0.59
N HIS A 178 -19.42 1.01 0.26
CA HIS A 178 -18.84 -0.09 1.02
C HIS A 178 -18.66 0.29 2.49
N ALA A 179 -18.71 -0.70 3.37
CA ALA A 179 -18.57 -0.51 4.81
C ALA A 179 -17.11 -0.61 5.33
N TYR A 180 -16.12 -0.68 4.43
CA TYR A 180 -14.71 -0.79 4.82
C TYR A 180 -14.04 0.57 4.97
N GLY A 181 -13.39 0.81 6.11
CA GLY A 181 -12.55 1.98 6.36
C GLY A 181 -13.10 2.91 7.45
N PRO A 182 -12.27 3.86 7.94
CA PRO A 182 -12.66 4.70 9.08
C PRO A 182 -13.66 5.80 8.70
N TRP A 183 -13.89 6.00 7.41
CA TRP A 183 -14.84 6.93 6.81
C TRP A 183 -15.78 6.20 5.85
N SER A 184 -16.13 4.95 6.15
CA SER A 184 -17.18 4.26 5.40
C SER A 184 -18.54 4.83 5.79
N ASP A 185 -19.37 5.15 4.80
CA ASP A 185 -20.76 5.47 5.05
C ASP A 185 -21.52 4.17 5.36
N THR A 186 -22.07 4.07 6.57
CA THR A 186 -22.89 2.94 7.00
C THR A 186 -24.36 3.31 7.19
N ASP A 187 -24.67 4.61 7.14
CA ASP A 187 -25.92 5.15 7.70
C ASP A 187 -26.75 5.92 6.64
N GLY A 188 -26.24 6.05 5.41
CA GLY A 188 -26.95 6.67 4.28
C GLY A 188 -27.00 8.20 4.36
N ASP A 189 -26.07 8.79 5.10
CA ASP A 189 -25.85 10.24 5.15
C ASP A 189 -25.03 10.67 3.92
N ASP A 190 -25.22 11.90 3.43
CA ASP A 190 -24.46 12.41 2.27
C ASP A 190 -22.93 12.37 2.48
N TYR A 191 -22.46 12.29 3.74
CA TYR A 191 -21.05 12.15 4.11
C TYR A 191 -20.89 11.19 5.30
N SER A 192 -19.95 10.25 5.18
CA SER A 192 -19.55 9.34 6.26
C SER A 192 -19.08 10.10 7.51
N SER A 193 -19.39 9.59 8.70
CA SER A 193 -18.75 10.04 9.94
C SER A 193 -17.48 9.24 10.23
N TYR A 194 -16.50 9.87 10.88
CA TYR A 194 -15.29 9.15 11.32
C TYR A 194 -15.65 8.15 12.42
N SER A 195 -15.34 6.87 12.18
CA SER A 195 -15.49 5.82 13.19
C SER A 195 -14.21 5.67 14.01
N GLU A 196 -14.33 5.77 15.33
CA GLU A 196 -13.24 5.42 16.26
C GLU A 196 -13.06 3.90 16.41
N THR A 197 -13.97 3.10 15.83
CA THR A 197 -13.83 1.65 15.83
C THR A 197 -12.63 1.26 14.97
N PRO A 198 -11.66 0.48 15.50
CA PRO A 198 -10.52 0.05 14.72
C PRO A 198 -10.98 -0.69 13.45
N VAL A 199 -10.46 -0.26 12.30
CA VAL A 199 -10.72 -0.91 11.02
C VAL A 199 -10.01 -2.27 11.02
N PRO A 200 -10.70 -3.38 10.75
CA PRO A 200 -10.07 -4.69 10.67
C PRO A 200 -9.04 -4.74 9.54
N ILE A 201 -8.09 -5.67 9.61
CA ILE A 201 -7.20 -5.93 8.47
C ILE A 201 -8.06 -6.26 7.26
N PHE A 202 -7.77 -5.61 6.13
CA PHE A 202 -8.50 -5.83 4.90
C PHE A 202 -8.43 -7.31 4.48
N ASN A 203 -9.58 -7.87 4.12
CA ASN A 203 -9.68 -9.16 3.48
C ASN A 203 -10.75 -9.09 2.40
N ARG A 204 -10.38 -9.40 1.16
CA ARG A 204 -11.30 -9.36 0.02
C ARG A 204 -12.51 -10.26 0.20
N ILE A 205 -12.35 -11.44 0.80
CA ILE A 205 -13.47 -12.37 1.00
C ILE A 205 -14.53 -11.74 1.90
N ASP A 206 -14.11 -11.01 2.93
CA ASP A 206 -15.03 -10.35 3.86
C ASP A 206 -15.61 -9.07 3.26
N GLN A 207 -14.78 -8.28 2.56
CA GLN A 207 -15.18 -6.96 2.06
C GLN A 207 -15.84 -7.00 0.69
N GLY A 208 -15.62 -8.05 -0.09
CA GLY A 208 -16.23 -8.28 -1.40
C GLY A 208 -15.57 -7.57 -2.58
N PHE A 209 -14.44 -6.88 -2.42
CA PHE A 209 -13.74 -6.18 -3.51
C PHE A 209 -12.21 -6.25 -3.34
N TYR A 210 -11.44 -5.85 -4.35
CA TYR A 210 -9.98 -5.70 -4.26
C TYR A 210 -9.60 -4.27 -3.88
N ILE A 211 -8.52 -4.09 -3.12
CA ILE A 211 -7.85 -2.78 -3.07
C ILE A 211 -6.94 -2.67 -4.28
N VAL A 212 -7.24 -1.72 -5.16
CA VAL A 212 -6.40 -1.41 -6.32
C VAL A 212 -5.55 -0.20 -6.01
N THR A 213 -4.24 -0.33 -6.18
CA THR A 213 -3.28 0.77 -6.01
C THR A 213 -2.50 0.98 -7.29
N ARG A 214 -2.26 2.25 -7.63
CA ARG A 214 -1.57 2.62 -8.87
C ARG A 214 -0.19 3.17 -8.57
N LEU A 215 0.85 2.48 -9.04
CA LEU A 215 2.22 3.00 -9.06
C LEU A 215 2.45 3.81 -10.34
N THR A 216 2.45 5.12 -10.22
CA THR A 216 2.58 6.04 -11.35
C THR A 216 3.52 7.20 -11.03
N GLY A 217 3.88 7.93 -12.07
CA GLY A 217 4.66 9.16 -12.03
C GLY A 217 4.41 9.95 -13.30
N TYR A 218 4.98 11.15 -13.39
CA TYR A 218 4.92 11.93 -14.62
C TYR A 218 5.51 11.12 -15.79
N ASP A 219 6.66 10.49 -15.54
CA ASP A 219 7.34 9.55 -16.42
C ASP A 219 7.73 8.25 -15.69
N VAL A 220 8.32 7.31 -16.44
CA VAL A 220 8.80 6.03 -15.91
C VAL A 220 9.89 6.24 -14.86
N SER A 221 10.82 7.18 -15.06
CA SER A 221 11.91 7.43 -14.13
C SER A 221 11.39 7.86 -12.75
N THR A 222 10.35 8.70 -12.73
CA THR A 222 9.69 9.16 -11.51
C THR A 222 9.03 7.98 -10.79
N ALA A 223 8.30 7.12 -11.52
CA ALA A 223 7.65 5.96 -10.93
C ALA A 223 8.66 4.93 -10.37
N LEU A 224 9.77 4.69 -11.06
CA LEU A 224 10.86 3.84 -10.57
C LEU A 224 11.53 4.45 -9.33
N GLY A 225 11.76 5.76 -9.33
CA GLY A 225 12.31 6.47 -8.16
C GLY A 225 11.43 6.32 -6.91
N LEU A 226 10.11 6.20 -7.04
CA LEU A 226 9.23 5.90 -5.89
C LEU A 226 9.49 4.50 -5.30
N ILE A 227 9.87 3.51 -6.11
CA ILE A 227 10.25 2.18 -5.62
C ILE A 227 11.53 2.26 -4.80
N ASP A 228 12.51 3.01 -5.31
CA ASP A 228 13.81 3.22 -4.66
C ASP A 228 13.66 4.00 -3.35
N LEU A 229 12.92 5.11 -3.36
CA LEU A 229 12.60 5.87 -2.15
C LEU A 229 11.90 4.98 -1.11
N ALA A 230 10.97 4.12 -1.52
CA ALA A 230 10.33 3.19 -0.60
C ALA A 230 11.31 2.16 -0.03
N ASN A 231 12.31 1.69 -0.80
CA ASN A 231 13.34 0.78 -0.32
C ASN A 231 14.27 1.44 0.71
N GLU A 232 14.67 2.68 0.42
CA GLU A 232 15.64 3.43 1.22
C GLU A 232 15.03 4.02 2.49
N SER A 233 13.71 4.25 2.51
CA SER A 233 13.01 4.85 3.64
C SER A 233 12.55 3.85 4.71
N TYR A 234 12.76 2.55 4.55
CA TYR A 234 12.36 1.56 5.58
C TYR A 234 13.08 1.83 6.92
N GLY A 235 12.28 1.99 7.98
CA GLY A 235 12.79 2.33 9.32
C GLY A 235 13.15 3.81 9.51
N SER A 236 13.06 4.62 8.45
CA SER A 236 13.25 6.07 8.55
C SER A 236 12.01 6.75 9.14
N ARG A 237 12.24 7.90 9.80
CA ARG A 237 11.18 8.82 10.20
C ARG A 237 11.19 10.00 9.24
N GLY A 238 10.02 10.56 9.01
CA GLY A 238 9.87 11.80 8.27
C GLY A 238 8.69 12.59 8.79
N THR A 239 8.32 13.66 8.09
CA THR A 239 7.20 14.51 8.43
C THR A 239 5.95 14.16 7.63
N THR A 240 4.80 14.28 8.30
CA THR A 240 3.50 14.31 7.64
C THR A 240 3.22 15.74 7.20
N VAL A 241 2.84 15.93 5.95
CA VAL A 241 2.49 17.24 5.38
C VAL A 241 1.00 17.26 5.06
N LEU A 242 0.28 18.17 5.68
CA LEU A 242 -1.15 18.38 5.47
C LEU A 242 -1.34 19.80 4.94
N ASP A 243 -1.93 19.94 3.76
CA ASP A 243 -2.15 21.22 3.11
C ASP A 243 -3.63 21.49 2.87
N LEU A 244 -4.23 22.25 3.79
CA LEU A 244 -5.63 22.61 3.78
C LEU A 244 -5.90 23.75 2.80
N ALA A 245 -7.04 23.65 2.11
CA ALA A 245 -7.53 24.72 1.25
C ALA A 245 -8.52 25.60 2.03
N THR A 246 -8.12 26.84 2.32
CA THR A 246 -8.92 27.77 3.15
C THR A 246 -10.25 28.17 2.51
N ASN A 247 -10.45 27.92 1.22
CA ASN A 247 -11.66 28.21 0.46
C ASN A 247 -12.62 27.02 0.33
N ARG A 248 -12.34 25.88 0.99
CA ARG A 248 -13.09 24.61 0.85
C ARG A 248 -13.89 24.27 2.11
N ASN A 249 -14.92 25.06 2.42
CA ASN A 249 -15.62 25.02 3.72
C ASN A 249 -17.10 24.62 3.64
N SER A 250 -17.54 23.91 2.60
CA SER A 250 -18.91 23.42 2.51
C SER A 250 -19.00 22.04 1.87
N SER A 251 -20.03 21.24 2.23
CA SER A 251 -20.34 19.96 1.57
C SER A 251 -19.11 19.02 1.60
N GLY A 252 -18.87 18.21 0.56
CA GLY A 252 -17.75 17.27 0.52
C GLY A 252 -16.38 17.97 0.58
N TYR A 253 -16.33 19.25 0.23
CA TYR A 253 -15.13 20.05 0.42
C TYR A 253 -14.80 20.26 1.90
N GLN A 254 -15.82 20.57 2.71
CA GLN A 254 -15.65 20.69 4.16
C GLN A 254 -15.23 19.35 4.78
N PHE A 255 -15.89 18.25 4.39
CA PHE A 255 -15.58 16.92 4.90
C PHE A 255 -14.08 16.58 4.80
N TRP A 256 -13.46 16.83 3.64
CA TRP A 256 -12.03 16.59 3.46
C TRP A 256 -11.14 17.55 4.28
N ASN A 257 -11.54 18.82 4.45
CA ASN A 257 -10.83 19.73 5.35
C ASN A 257 -10.89 19.23 6.80
N ASP A 258 -12.06 18.78 7.26
CA ASP A 258 -12.27 18.22 8.59
C ASP A 258 -11.43 16.93 8.77
N ALA A 259 -11.29 16.11 7.73
CA ALA A 259 -10.40 14.95 7.72
C ALA A 259 -8.92 15.33 7.90
N LEU A 260 -8.45 16.44 7.32
CA LEU A 260 -7.08 16.93 7.53
C LEU A 260 -6.86 17.38 8.98
N TYR A 261 -7.83 18.08 9.59
CA TYR A 261 -7.76 18.43 11.01
C TYR A 261 -7.67 17.19 11.89
N ARG A 262 -8.49 16.17 11.61
CA ARG A 262 -8.47 14.91 12.36
C ARG A 262 -7.16 14.15 12.18
N ALA A 263 -6.59 14.16 10.97
CA ALA A 263 -5.30 13.54 10.69
C ALA A 263 -4.18 14.20 11.52
N ASP A 264 -4.14 15.52 11.62
CA ASP A 264 -3.17 16.23 12.47
C ASP A 264 -3.36 15.89 13.95
N GLU A 265 -4.60 15.91 14.45
CA GLU A 265 -4.91 15.55 15.85
C GLU A 265 -4.41 14.14 16.20
N MET A 266 -4.54 13.19 15.29
CA MET A 266 -4.07 11.81 15.52
C MET A 266 -2.56 11.68 15.37
N VAL A 267 -1.99 12.16 14.27
CA VAL A 267 -0.56 11.98 13.96
C VAL A 267 0.30 12.80 14.92
N ASN A 268 0.00 14.09 15.08
CA ASN A 268 0.74 14.98 15.96
C ASN A 268 0.28 14.85 17.41
N GLY A 269 -1.03 15.03 17.65
CA GLY A 269 -1.57 15.12 19.02
C GLY A 269 -1.53 13.80 19.79
N THR A 270 -1.88 12.68 19.13
CA THR A 270 -2.00 11.38 19.81
C THR A 270 -0.73 10.54 19.68
N LEU A 271 -0.15 10.44 18.47
CA LEU A 271 1.02 9.61 18.22
C LEU A 271 2.36 10.35 18.45
N GLY A 272 2.34 11.68 18.54
CA GLY A 272 3.55 12.49 18.74
C GLY A 272 4.48 12.52 17.54
N PHE A 273 3.98 12.24 16.33
CA PHE A 273 4.75 12.29 15.09
C PHE A 273 4.74 13.71 14.49
N PRO A 274 5.83 14.13 13.82
CA PRO A 274 5.93 15.48 13.30
C PRO A 274 4.99 15.72 12.12
N THR A 275 4.15 16.74 12.24
CA THR A 275 3.24 17.19 11.17
C THR A 275 3.50 18.65 10.83
N GLN A 276 3.66 18.96 9.54
CA GLN A 276 3.55 20.30 8.99
C GLN A 276 2.14 20.49 8.46
N PHE A 277 1.28 21.12 9.28
CA PHE A 277 -0.09 21.40 8.89
C PHE A 277 -0.23 22.85 8.39
N ASN A 278 -0.25 23.01 7.08
CA ASN A 278 -0.51 24.30 6.43
C ASN A 278 -2.02 24.60 6.40
N GLN A 279 -2.41 25.66 7.09
CA GLN A 279 -3.80 26.15 7.16
C GLN A 279 -3.96 27.55 6.55
N ASN A 280 -2.97 28.03 5.80
CA ASN A 280 -3.04 29.31 5.11
C ASN A 280 -3.43 29.12 3.63
N SER A 281 -3.56 30.22 2.89
CA SER A 281 -3.97 30.17 1.48
C SER A 281 -2.85 29.84 0.50
N THR A 282 -1.61 29.59 0.93
CA THR A 282 -0.50 29.25 0.02
C THR A 282 -0.46 27.75 -0.23
N TYR A 283 -0.19 27.33 -1.46
CA TYR A 283 -0.02 25.91 -1.78
C TYR A 283 1.36 25.44 -1.34
N LEU A 284 1.43 24.37 -0.56
CA LEU A 284 2.68 23.89 0.01
C LEU A 284 3.41 22.96 -0.96
N THR A 285 4.63 23.37 -1.36
CA THR A 285 5.57 22.61 -2.20
C THR A 285 6.97 22.58 -1.58
N ASN A 286 7.87 21.77 -2.14
CA ASN A 286 9.30 21.72 -1.79
C ASN A 286 9.56 21.48 -0.29
N VAL A 287 8.81 20.54 0.29
CA VAL A 287 9.05 20.04 1.65
C VAL A 287 9.90 18.79 1.57
N ASP A 288 10.96 18.74 2.36
CA ASP A 288 11.88 17.61 2.44
C ASP A 288 11.42 16.58 3.50
N ASP A 289 11.98 15.37 3.46
CA ASP A 289 11.75 14.28 4.42
C ASP A 289 10.26 13.91 4.61
N VAL A 290 9.46 14.00 3.55
CA VAL A 290 8.02 13.72 3.59
C VAL A 290 7.74 12.22 3.53
N ILE A 291 7.00 11.70 4.52
CA ILE A 291 6.53 10.29 4.53
C ILE A 291 5.03 10.16 4.28
N GLN A 292 4.28 11.25 4.47
CA GLN A 292 2.84 11.33 4.22
C GLN A 292 2.52 12.72 3.69
N TYR A 293 1.74 12.82 2.61
CA TYR A 293 1.33 14.10 2.02
C TYR A 293 -0.15 14.04 1.67
N ALA A 294 -0.93 15.01 2.15
CA ALA A 294 -2.32 15.19 1.77
C ALA A 294 -2.59 16.66 1.45
N ALA A 295 -3.14 16.93 0.28
CA ALA A 295 -3.44 18.27 -0.20
C ALA A 295 -4.61 18.25 -1.18
N TRP A 296 -5.17 19.43 -1.44
CA TRP A 296 -6.27 19.61 -2.39
C TRP A 296 -5.84 19.57 -3.87
N GLY A 297 -4.54 19.61 -4.16
CA GLY A 297 -4.04 19.69 -5.53
C GLY A 297 -4.68 20.83 -6.31
N SER A 298 -5.16 20.55 -7.52
CA SER A 298 -5.85 21.54 -8.38
C SER A 298 -7.12 22.15 -7.78
N ASN A 299 -7.62 21.63 -6.65
CA ASN A 299 -8.76 22.19 -5.94
C ASN A 299 -8.38 23.20 -4.84
N HIS A 300 -7.10 23.44 -4.55
CA HIS A 300 -6.65 24.26 -3.39
C HIS A 300 -6.96 25.77 -3.51
N GLY A 301 -7.35 26.26 -4.68
CA GLY A 301 -7.62 27.68 -4.90
C GLY A 301 -6.35 28.48 -5.24
N SER A 302 -5.21 28.12 -4.66
CA SER A 302 -3.90 28.74 -4.97
C SER A 302 -2.93 27.76 -5.66
N TRP A 303 -3.45 26.69 -6.26
CA TRP A 303 -2.66 25.68 -6.97
C TRP A 303 -1.83 26.22 -8.13
N GLU A 304 -2.28 27.31 -8.76
CA GLU A 304 -1.58 27.93 -9.89
C GLU A 304 -0.35 28.75 -9.44
N ASP A 305 -0.22 29.07 -8.15
CA ASP A 305 0.84 29.91 -7.59
C ASP A 305 2.08 29.11 -7.11
N LYS A 306 2.11 27.81 -7.39
CA LYS A 306 3.08 26.83 -6.87
C LYS A 306 4.44 26.81 -7.56
#